data_AF-A0A6J6CR41-F1
#
_entry.id   AF-A0A6J6CR41-F1
#
_cell.length_a   1.000
_cell.length_b   1.000
_cell.length_c   1.000
_cell.angle_alpha   90.00
_cell.angle_beta   90.00
_cell.angle_gamma   90.00
#
_symmetry.space_group_name_H-M   'P 1'
#
loop_
_entity.id
_entity.type
_entity.pdbx_description
1 polymer ?
#
loop_
_entity_poly.entity_id
_entity_poly.type
_entity_poly.pdbx_seq_one_letter_code
_entity_poly.pdbx_strand_id
1 'polypeptide(L)'
;MLPATHELSVSDIGQAPLWLGKLFQQVLIDLGVADLTLHETAMEKTDWSTLICFAGRGPGEVFMSNGRKVVGISQRRTREWVRFQIVVSLAWRPEILLALLNAPKPNLEDISQCGSNISLDAHLVGQTLFDALEESLSIKRP
;
A
#
# COMPACT_ATOMS: atom_id res chain seq x y z
N MET A 1 -3.10 5.50 -13.07
CA MET A 1 -3.59 6.90 -12.97
C MET A 1 -5.00 6.90 -13.50
N LEU A 2 -5.92 7.62 -12.88
CA LEU A 2 -7.32 7.69 -13.28
C LEU A 2 -7.73 9.15 -13.54
N PRO A 3 -8.50 9.45 -14.60
CA PRO A 3 -9.16 10.74 -14.75
C PRO A 3 -10.08 11.04 -13.56
N ALA A 4 -10.26 12.33 -13.24
CA ALA A 4 -11.14 12.76 -12.15
C ALA A 4 -12.61 12.36 -12.38
N THR A 5 -13.01 12.16 -13.65
CA THR A 5 -14.34 11.69 -14.06
C THR A 5 -14.52 10.18 -13.98
N HIS A 6 -13.45 9.43 -13.69
CA HIS A 6 -13.52 7.98 -13.55
C HIS A 6 -14.28 7.62 -12.26
N GLU A 7 -15.14 6.59 -12.30
CA GLU A 7 -15.95 6.17 -11.13
C GLU A 7 -15.10 5.80 -9.89
N LEU A 8 -13.95 5.16 -10.12
CA LEU A 8 -12.97 4.83 -9.09
C LEU A 8 -12.13 6.03 -8.62
N SER A 9 -12.32 7.23 -9.19
CA SER A 9 -11.71 8.49 -8.74
C SER A 9 -12.59 9.20 -7.70
N VAL A 10 -12.87 8.51 -6.59
CA VAL A 10 -13.64 9.07 -5.46
C VAL A 10 -12.95 10.32 -4.90
N SER A 11 -13.71 11.39 -4.66
CA SER A 11 -13.19 12.69 -4.19
C SER A 11 -12.63 12.64 -2.77
N ASP A 12 -13.23 11.84 -1.90
CA ASP A 12 -12.77 11.63 -0.54
C ASP A 12 -11.41 10.90 -0.54
N ILE A 13 -10.40 11.55 0.03
CA ILE A 13 -9.01 11.06 0.04
C ILE A 13 -8.89 9.76 0.84
N GLY A 14 -9.69 9.58 1.91
CA GLY A 14 -9.67 8.38 2.72
C GLY A 14 -10.40 7.21 2.08
N GLN A 15 -11.45 7.47 1.29
CA GLN A 15 -12.20 6.41 0.62
C GLN A 15 -11.57 5.99 -0.72
N ALA A 16 -10.93 6.92 -1.44
CA ALA A 16 -10.35 6.68 -2.76
C ALA A 16 -9.41 5.47 -2.88
N PRO A 17 -8.51 5.17 -1.92
CA PRO A 17 -7.61 4.02 -2.01
C PRO A 17 -8.25 2.70 -1.59
N LEU A 18 -9.45 2.68 -0.98
CA LEU A 18 -10.01 1.47 -0.37
C LEU A 18 -10.27 0.35 -1.37
N TRP A 19 -10.79 0.66 -2.56
CA TRP A 19 -11.04 -0.36 -3.58
C TRP A 19 -9.73 -1.04 -4.04
N LEU A 20 -8.66 -0.25 -4.13
CA LEU A 20 -7.35 -0.69 -4.56
C LEU A 20 -6.69 -1.56 -3.49
N GLY A 21 -6.82 -1.15 -2.22
CA GLY A 21 -6.42 -1.96 -1.08
C GLY A 21 -7.12 -3.32 -1.03
N LYS A 22 -8.45 -3.34 -1.25
CA LYS A 22 -9.24 -4.58 -1.32
C LYS A 22 -8.77 -5.50 -2.44
N LEU A 23 -8.52 -4.96 -3.63
CA LEU A 23 -8.00 -5.72 -4.76
C LEU A 23 -6.65 -6.37 -4.43
N PHE A 24 -5.71 -5.59 -3.89
CA PHE A 24 -4.37 -6.07 -3.56
C PHE A 24 -4.42 -7.10 -2.43
N GLN A 25 -5.25 -6.88 -1.40
CA GLN A 25 -5.46 -7.84 -0.33
C GLN A 25 -5.96 -9.18 -0.89
N GLN A 26 -6.98 -9.16 -1.75
CA GLN A 26 -7.55 -10.38 -2.31
C GLN A 26 -6.54 -11.15 -3.16
N VAL A 27 -5.83 -10.46 -4.06
CA VAL A 27 -4.78 -11.09 -4.90
C VAL A 27 -3.71 -11.75 -4.03
N LEU A 28 -3.24 -11.09 -2.97
CA LEU A 28 -2.24 -11.67 -2.09
C LEU A 28 -2.77 -12.86 -1.28
N ILE A 29 -4.05 -12.83 -0.86
CA ILE A 29 -4.72 -13.99 -0.23
C ILE A 29 -4.77 -15.17 -1.20
N ASP A 30 -5.16 -14.94 -2.45
CA ASP A 30 -5.27 -15.99 -3.48
C ASP A 30 -3.90 -16.60 -3.82
N LEU A 31 -2.83 -15.81 -3.69
CA LEU A 31 -1.44 -16.27 -3.81
C LEU A 31 -0.91 -16.96 -2.53
N GLY A 32 -1.73 -17.09 -1.49
CA GLY A 32 -1.42 -17.87 -0.28
C GLY A 32 -0.91 -17.06 0.91
N VAL A 33 -1.01 -15.72 0.88
CA VAL A 33 -0.67 -14.89 2.05
C VAL A 33 -1.84 -14.86 3.02
N ALA A 34 -1.70 -15.55 4.15
CA ALA A 34 -2.69 -15.55 5.21
C ALA A 34 -2.65 -14.29 6.08
N ASP A 35 -3.70 -14.10 6.89
CA ASP A 35 -3.77 -13.11 7.96
C ASP A 35 -3.58 -11.64 7.53
N LEU A 36 -4.11 -11.29 6.35
CA LEU A 36 -4.10 -9.92 5.84
C LEU A 36 -5.32 -9.13 6.31
N THR A 37 -5.07 -7.90 6.76
CA THR A 37 -6.07 -6.92 7.19
C THR A 37 -5.96 -5.66 6.35
N LEU A 38 -7.12 -5.10 5.97
CA LEU A 38 -7.20 -3.82 5.29
C LEU A 38 -7.36 -2.70 6.34
N HIS A 39 -6.59 -1.63 6.21
CA HIS A 39 -6.77 -0.43 7.02
C HIS A 39 -7.86 0.46 6.41
N GLU A 40 -9.05 0.42 6.97
CA GLU A 40 -10.22 1.18 6.47
C GLU A 40 -10.45 2.50 7.23
N THR A 41 -9.68 2.77 8.29
CA THR A 41 -9.81 3.95 9.14
C THR A 41 -8.94 5.11 8.66
N ALA A 42 -9.04 6.24 9.37
CA ALA A 42 -8.26 7.44 9.09
C ALA A 42 -6.74 7.20 9.14
N MET A 43 -5.98 8.15 8.60
CA MET A 43 -4.53 8.09 8.62
C MET A 43 -3.99 8.15 10.05
N GLU A 44 -3.12 7.21 10.39
CA GLU A 44 -2.39 7.15 11.65
C GLU A 44 -0.91 7.47 11.39
N LYS A 45 -0.38 8.46 12.10
CA LYS A 45 1.01 8.90 11.96
C LYS A 45 1.82 8.48 13.19
N THR A 46 3.06 8.13 12.94
CA THR A 46 4.12 7.93 13.92
C THR A 46 5.18 9.03 13.76
N ASP A 47 6.09 9.11 14.73
CA ASP A 47 7.21 10.06 14.70
C ASP A 47 8.07 9.95 13.43
N TRP A 48 8.09 8.76 12.80
CA TRP A 48 8.92 8.47 11.62
C TRP A 48 8.15 8.45 10.30
N SER A 49 6.84 8.69 10.31
CA SER A 49 5.98 8.61 9.11
C SER A 49 6.32 9.63 8.02
N THR A 50 6.98 10.73 8.37
CA THR A 50 7.44 11.75 7.41
C THR A 50 8.72 11.35 6.69
N LEU A 51 9.52 10.44 7.26
CA LEU A 51 10.77 9.94 6.67
C LEU A 51 10.54 8.59 5.98
N ILE A 52 9.71 7.74 6.58
CA ILE A 52 9.44 6.37 6.12
C ILE A 52 7.93 6.21 6.05
N CYS A 53 7.37 6.20 4.83
CA CYS A 53 5.92 6.06 4.63
C CYS A 53 5.36 4.75 5.21
N PHE A 54 6.17 3.70 5.26
CA PHE A 54 5.83 2.41 5.88
C PHE A 54 5.65 2.51 7.40
N ALA A 55 6.17 3.55 8.05
CA ALA A 55 6.01 3.76 9.50
C ALA A 55 4.65 4.36 9.89
N GLY A 56 3.86 4.88 8.94
CA GLY A 56 2.48 5.32 9.18
C GLY A 56 1.46 4.30 8.71
N ARG A 57 0.16 4.57 8.90
CA ARG A 57 -0.95 3.76 8.37
C ARG A 57 -1.92 4.66 7.63
N GLY A 58 -2.21 4.32 6.39
CA GLY A 58 -3.11 5.04 5.50
C GLY A 58 -4.33 4.21 5.15
N PRO A 59 -5.48 4.85 4.90
CA PRO A 59 -6.64 4.18 4.33
C PRO A 59 -6.27 3.39 3.06
N GLY A 60 -6.77 2.17 2.95
CA GLY A 60 -6.54 1.27 1.81
C GLY A 60 -5.22 0.50 1.87
N GLU A 61 -4.34 0.77 2.83
CA GLU A 61 -3.12 -0.01 3.01
C GLU A 61 -3.43 -1.38 3.63
N VAL A 62 -2.60 -2.39 3.32
CA VAL A 62 -2.79 -3.78 3.77
C VAL A 62 -1.68 -4.15 4.76
N PHE A 63 -2.05 -4.82 5.83
CA PHE A 63 -1.18 -5.20 6.94
C PHE A 63 -1.34 -6.67 7.28
N MET A 64 -0.27 -7.30 7.74
CA MET A 64 -0.37 -8.56 8.48
C MET A 64 -1.14 -8.34 9.78
N SER A 65 -1.74 -9.39 10.33
CA SER A 65 -2.44 -9.36 11.63
C SER A 65 -1.59 -8.84 12.79
N ASN A 66 -0.26 -9.00 12.70
CA ASN A 66 0.70 -8.47 13.67
C ASN A 66 1.05 -6.97 13.47
N GLY A 67 0.36 -6.28 12.56
CA GLY A 67 0.48 -4.85 12.33
C GLY A 67 1.57 -4.43 11.32
N ARG A 68 2.37 -5.36 10.78
CA ARG A 68 3.40 -5.08 9.76
C ARG A 68 2.78 -4.76 8.41
N LYS A 69 3.18 -3.66 7.76
CA LYS A 69 2.62 -3.25 6.46
C LYS A 69 3.11 -4.13 5.32
N VAL A 70 2.17 -4.61 4.51
CA VAL A 70 2.40 -5.42 3.30
C VAL A 70 2.23 -4.58 2.05
N VAL A 71 1.17 -3.79 1.98
CA VAL A 71 0.87 -2.93 0.83
C VAL A 71 0.81 -1.48 1.30
N GLY A 72 1.74 -0.67 0.80
CA GLY A 72 1.73 0.78 0.98
C GLY A 72 1.07 1.48 -0.19
N ILE A 73 0.23 2.46 0.08
CA ILE A 73 -0.48 3.24 -0.95
C ILE A 73 -0.27 4.72 -0.67
N SER A 74 0.15 5.45 -1.69
CA SER A 74 0.13 6.91 -1.71
C SER A 74 -0.67 7.40 -2.90
N GLN A 75 -1.20 8.62 -2.80
CA GLN A 75 -1.95 9.23 -3.88
C GLN A 75 -1.54 10.69 -4.07
N ARG A 76 -1.50 11.12 -5.34
CA ARG A 76 -1.41 12.52 -5.74
C ARG A 76 -2.64 12.86 -6.57
N ARG A 77 -3.23 14.02 -6.30
CA ARG A 77 -4.48 14.46 -6.93
C ARG A 77 -4.30 15.82 -7.59
N THR A 78 -4.99 16.01 -8.69
CA THR A 78 -5.20 17.30 -9.34
C THR A 78 -6.70 17.47 -9.61
N ARG A 79 -7.09 18.57 -10.25
CA ARG A 79 -8.47 18.75 -10.71
C ARG A 79 -8.85 17.77 -11.83
N GLU A 80 -7.86 17.22 -12.54
CA GLU A 80 -8.07 16.41 -13.74
C GLU A 80 -7.86 14.92 -13.50
N TRP A 81 -7.10 14.53 -12.47
CA TRP A 81 -6.74 13.14 -12.24
C TRP A 81 -6.34 12.82 -10.80
N VAL A 82 -6.37 11.52 -10.49
CA VAL A 82 -5.71 10.92 -9.33
C VAL A 82 -4.67 9.90 -9.78
N ARG A 83 -3.49 9.93 -9.17
CA ARG A 83 -2.44 8.94 -9.36
C ARG A 83 -2.19 8.24 -8.04
N PHE A 84 -2.51 6.95 -8.01
CA PHE A 84 -2.07 6.04 -6.95
C PHE A 84 -0.66 5.52 -7.27
N GLN A 85 0.17 5.42 -6.23
CA GLN A 85 1.46 4.75 -6.25
C GLN A 85 1.44 3.70 -5.15
N ILE A 86 1.81 2.48 -5.51
CA ILE A 86 1.59 1.30 -4.67
C ILE A 86 2.90 0.53 -4.56
N VAL A 87 3.19 0.00 -3.38
CA VAL A 87 4.35 -0.84 -3.12
C VAL A 87 3.89 -2.07 -2.35
N VAL A 88 4.30 -3.26 -2.80
CA VAL A 88 4.17 -4.51 -2.06
C VAL A 88 5.52 -4.86 -1.44
N SER A 89 5.58 -4.97 -0.11
CA SER A 89 6.82 -5.28 0.61
C SER A 89 7.02 -6.80 0.70
N LEU A 90 7.77 -7.34 -0.27
CA LEU A 90 8.17 -8.75 -0.29
C LEU A 90 9.28 -9.04 0.73
N ALA A 91 10.22 -8.11 0.86
CA ALA A 91 11.29 -8.15 1.84
C ALA A 91 11.46 -6.77 2.49
N TRP A 92 11.29 -6.70 3.81
CA TRP A 92 11.53 -5.51 4.61
C TRP A 92 12.98 -5.46 5.08
N ARG A 93 13.74 -4.51 4.52
CA ARG A 93 15.17 -4.29 4.80
C ARG A 93 15.38 -2.89 5.40
N PRO A 94 14.94 -2.65 6.64
CA PRO A 94 14.95 -1.32 7.26
C PRO A 94 16.36 -0.72 7.39
N GLU A 95 17.40 -1.54 7.48
CA GLU A 95 18.79 -1.10 7.53
C GLU A 95 19.22 -0.34 6.26
N ILE A 96 18.64 -0.67 5.10
CA ILE A 96 18.90 0.07 3.85
C ILE A 96 18.30 1.47 3.96
N LEU A 97 17.09 1.61 4.50
CA LEU A 97 16.45 2.91 4.73
C LEU A 97 17.27 3.74 5.71
N LEU A 98 17.73 3.15 6.81
CA LEU A 98 18.54 3.85 7.81
C LEU A 98 19.86 4.36 7.25
N ALA A 99 20.48 3.64 6.32
CA ALA A 99 21.71 4.08 5.67
C ALA A 99 21.51 5.33 4.79
N LEU A 100 20.28 5.57 4.31
CA LEU A 100 19.92 6.69 3.44
C LEU A 100 19.45 7.94 4.19
N LEU A 101 19.11 7.82 5.48
CA LEU A 101 18.59 8.93 6.29
C LEU A 101 19.71 9.68 7.03
N ASN A 102 19.60 11.01 7.04
CA ASN A 102 20.38 11.89 7.92
C ASN A 102 19.71 12.01 9.30
N ALA A 103 20.47 12.41 10.30
CA ALA A 103 19.91 12.73 11.62
C ALA A 103 19.02 13.99 11.55
N PRO A 104 17.90 14.05 12.31
CA PRO A 104 17.38 13.00 13.19
C PRO A 104 16.70 11.86 12.40
N LYS A 105 16.89 10.61 12.86
CA LYS A 105 16.35 9.40 12.22
C LYS A 105 16.04 8.30 13.26
N PRO A 106 15.16 7.33 12.93
CA PRO A 106 14.90 6.19 13.80
C PRO A 106 16.14 5.33 14.03
N ASN A 107 16.10 4.52 15.09
CA ASN A 107 16.98 3.35 15.22
C ASN A 107 16.34 2.13 14.50
N LEU A 108 17.06 1.00 14.46
CA LEU A 108 16.58 -0.21 13.78
C LEU A 108 15.34 -0.81 14.43
N GLU A 109 15.27 -0.81 15.76
CA GLU A 109 14.15 -1.36 16.52
C GLU A 109 12.84 -0.62 16.19
N ASP A 110 12.90 0.71 16.15
CA ASP A 110 11.76 1.61 15.86
C ASP A 110 11.04 1.26 14.56
N ILE A 111 11.78 0.77 13.56
CA ILE A 111 11.23 0.53 12.21
C ILE A 111 11.31 -0.93 11.74
N SER A 112 11.87 -1.82 12.57
CA SER A 112 12.01 -3.25 12.25
C SER A 112 10.67 -3.92 11.95
N GLN A 113 9.60 -3.41 12.58
CA GLN A 113 8.23 -3.94 12.49
C GLN A 113 7.32 -3.14 11.55
N CYS A 114 7.83 -2.13 10.84
CA CYS A 114 6.98 -1.32 9.96
C CYS A 114 6.54 -2.06 8.70
N GLY A 115 7.39 -2.92 8.12
CA GLY A 115 7.11 -3.69 6.91
C GLY A 115 7.08 -5.20 7.12
N SER A 116 6.53 -5.91 6.16
CA SER A 116 6.43 -7.37 6.14
C SER A 116 7.52 -8.04 5.31
N ASN A 117 7.72 -9.32 5.56
CA ASN A 117 8.38 -10.23 4.63
C ASN A 117 7.33 -11.24 4.16
N ILE A 118 7.01 -11.26 2.87
CA ILE A 118 6.12 -12.27 2.28
C ILE A 118 6.91 -13.09 1.25
N SER A 119 6.88 -14.42 1.41
CA SER A 119 7.66 -15.34 0.58
C SER A 119 6.95 -15.65 -0.73
N LEU A 120 6.85 -14.65 -1.60
CA LEU A 120 6.29 -14.78 -2.94
C LEU A 120 7.31 -14.36 -4.00
N ASP A 121 7.20 -14.97 -5.18
CA ASP A 121 7.97 -14.55 -6.34
C ASP A 121 7.48 -13.17 -6.83
N ALA A 122 8.43 -12.26 -7.06
CA ALA A 122 8.11 -10.88 -7.42
C ALA A 122 7.46 -10.77 -8.80
N HIS A 123 7.84 -11.62 -9.75
CA HIS A 123 7.27 -11.61 -11.10
C HIS A 123 5.84 -12.14 -11.06
N LEU A 124 5.59 -13.24 -10.35
CA LEU A 124 4.24 -13.77 -10.13
C LEU A 124 3.32 -12.71 -9.51
N VAL A 125 3.74 -12.10 -8.40
CA VAL A 125 2.96 -11.04 -7.73
C VAL A 125 2.67 -9.87 -8.68
N GLY A 126 3.70 -9.41 -9.40
CA GLY A 126 3.57 -8.32 -10.36
C GLY A 126 2.58 -8.62 -11.48
N GLN A 127 2.65 -9.82 -12.07
CA GLN A 127 1.76 -10.23 -13.15
C GLN A 127 0.31 -10.37 -12.67
N THR A 128 0.07 -11.09 -11.56
CA THR A 128 -1.29 -11.30 -11.06
C THR A 128 -1.96 -9.98 -10.65
N LEU A 129 -1.22 -9.05 -10.06
CA LEU A 129 -1.73 -7.71 -9.74
C LEU A 129 -2.03 -6.90 -11.00
N PHE A 130 -1.19 -7.02 -12.03
CA PHE A 130 -1.42 -6.35 -13.31
C PHE A 130 -2.71 -6.85 -13.96
N ASP A 131 -2.89 -8.16 -14.07
CA ASP A 131 -4.08 -8.78 -14.66
C ASP A 131 -5.36 -8.37 -13.90
N ALA A 132 -5.32 -8.42 -12.56
CA ALA A 132 -6.44 -8.03 -11.71
C ALA A 132 -6.79 -6.54 -11.82
N LEU A 133 -5.78 -5.68 -12.01
CA LEU A 133 -5.98 -4.25 -12.27
C LEU A 133 -6.58 -3.99 -13.64
N GLU A 134 -6.09 -4.67 -14.68
CA GLU A 134 -6.61 -4.54 -16.04
C GLU A 134 -8.09 -4.94 -16.10
N GLU A 135 -8.46 -6.06 -15.46
CA GLU A 135 -9.85 -6.49 -15.31
C GLU A 135 -10.69 -5.43 -14.57
N SER A 136 -10.22 -4.98 -13.41
CA SER A 136 -10.94 -4.00 -12.57
C SER A 136 -11.15 -2.65 -13.27
N LEU A 137 -10.25 -2.25 -14.17
CA LEU A 137 -10.32 -1.01 -14.92
C LEU A 137 -11.10 -1.13 -16.23
N SER A 138 -11.26 -2.35 -16.76
CA SER A 138 -12.00 -2.62 -17.99
C SER A 138 -13.49 -2.83 -17.76
N ILE A 139 -13.87 -3.26 -16.55
CA ILE A 139 -15.27 -3.41 -16.16
C ILE A 139 -15.87 -2.02 -15.93
N LYS A 140 -16.82 -1.62 -16.79
CA LYS A 140 -17.75 -0.53 -16.46
C LYS A 140 -18.64 -1.02 -15.34
N ARG A 141 -18.53 -0.46 -14.13
CA ARG A 141 -19.49 -0.78 -13.08
C ARG A 141 -20.85 -0.16 -13.47
N PRO A 142 -21.95 -0.92 -13.37
CA PRO A 142 -23.29 -0.46 -13.76
C PRO A 142 -23.82 0.68 -12.90
#